data_AF-K1U569-F1
#
_entry.id   AF-K1U569-F1
#
_cell.length_a   1.000
_cell.length_b   1.000
_cell.length_c   1.000
_cell.angle_alpha   90.00
_cell.angle_beta   90.00
_cell.angle_gamma   90.00
#
_symmetry.space_group_name_H-M   'P 1'
#
loop_
_entity.id
_entity.type
_entity.pdbx_description
1 polymer ?
#
loop_
_entity_poly.entity_id
_entity_poly.type
_entity_poly.pdbx_seq_one_letter_code
_entity_poly.pdbx_strand_id
1 'polypeptide(L)'
;MVVNTTNDFGGAYNNREYGFHYFISPSDSYRASKTFAHEFGHGLLGLGDEYSNGYLLDDKELKSLNLSSVEDPEKIKWRQLLGFRNTYTCRNAYGSKMLVSSYECIMRDTNYQFCEVCRLQGFKRMSQLVKDVDLYVATPEVKEYTGAYSKPSDFTDLETSSYYNYTYNRNDRLLSGNSKSRFNTNMNGKKIELRTVIQNISDKNARQLKFKMWIKHSDGSVATDSSGNPLQTVQTFDIPVWNDKANFWPLGALDHIKSDFNSGLKSCSLIYQIPSDAQLKSGDTVAFQVLDENGNVLADDNTETQRYTTVSIQYKFEDGSEIPNTAGGTFTVPYGTKLDLTPAKTLYDYEFIKVDGLNKPIVSDGTVVTYYYKNKNEEHTHNLTLVAAKAATCTTAGNSAYYTCDGCDKWFADATGSVEITDKT
;
A
#
# COMPACT_ATOMS: atom_id res chain seq x y z
N MET A 1 -15.81 11.60 6.67
CA MET A 1 -16.36 12.07 7.95
C MET A 1 -16.49 10.88 8.88
N VAL A 2 -15.99 10.99 10.10
CA VAL A 2 -16.08 9.95 11.12
C VAL A 2 -17.01 10.45 12.21
N VAL A 3 -18.07 9.71 12.52
CA VAL A 3 -19.13 10.14 13.45
C VAL A 3 -18.97 9.43 14.77
N ASN A 4 -18.95 10.19 15.87
CA ASN A 4 -18.83 9.64 17.21
C ASN A 4 -20.11 8.91 17.64
N THR A 5 -20.17 7.61 17.35
CA THR A 5 -21.35 6.78 17.61
C THR A 5 -21.00 5.30 17.55
N THR A 6 -21.76 4.51 18.30
CA THR A 6 -21.73 3.05 18.29
C THR A 6 -22.72 2.44 17.29
N ASN A 7 -23.62 3.25 16.73
CA ASN A 7 -24.61 2.78 15.76
C ASN A 7 -23.94 2.44 14.43
N ASP A 8 -24.40 1.36 13.81
CA ASP A 8 -23.89 0.93 12.52
C ASP A 8 -24.62 1.65 11.38
N PHE A 9 -23.86 2.38 10.56
CA PHE A 9 -24.32 2.99 9.31
C PHE A 9 -23.12 3.30 8.42
N GLY A 10 -23.37 3.56 7.15
CA GLY A 10 -22.37 4.03 6.21
C GLY A 10 -23.05 4.80 5.10
N GLY A 11 -22.32 5.70 4.46
CA GLY A 11 -22.76 6.25 3.20
C GLY A 11 -21.69 7.07 2.52
N ALA A 12 -21.72 7.08 1.20
CA ALA A 12 -20.96 7.99 0.37
C ALA A 12 -21.91 8.82 -0.47
N TYR A 13 -21.60 10.11 -0.59
CA TYR A 13 -22.39 11.04 -1.37
C TYR A 13 -21.48 11.88 -2.26
N ASN A 14 -21.82 11.86 -3.54
CA ASN A 14 -21.10 12.57 -4.59
C ASN A 14 -22.09 13.46 -5.33
N ASN A 15 -22.03 14.78 -5.10
CA ASN A 15 -22.74 15.78 -5.88
C ASN A 15 -21.76 16.64 -6.66
N ARG A 16 -21.75 16.43 -7.96
CA ARG A 16 -20.74 16.95 -8.89
C ARG A 16 -21.01 18.37 -9.31
N GLU A 17 -22.27 18.77 -9.36
CA GLU A 17 -22.67 20.13 -9.72
C GLU A 17 -22.15 21.13 -8.69
N TYR A 18 -22.18 20.74 -7.42
CA TYR A 18 -21.76 21.59 -6.30
C TYR A 18 -20.39 21.21 -5.71
N GLY A 19 -19.70 20.22 -6.30
CA GLY A 19 -18.38 19.77 -5.84
C GLY A 19 -18.35 19.11 -4.46
N PHE A 20 -19.51 18.65 -3.95
CA PHE A 20 -19.57 17.93 -2.68
C PHE A 20 -19.22 16.47 -2.87
N HIS A 21 -18.18 16.03 -2.17
CA HIS A 21 -17.69 14.67 -2.22
C HIS A 21 -17.27 14.23 -0.84
N TYR A 22 -18.05 13.35 -0.22
CA TYR A 22 -17.76 12.86 1.12
C TYR A 22 -18.24 11.42 1.30
N PHE A 23 -17.62 10.77 2.27
CA PHE A 23 -18.14 9.54 2.86
C PHE A 23 -18.29 9.72 4.36
N ILE A 24 -19.20 8.97 4.97
CA ILE A 24 -19.52 9.01 6.38
C ILE A 24 -19.48 7.59 6.96
N SER A 25 -18.88 7.45 8.14
CA SER A 25 -18.76 6.16 8.82
C SER A 25 -18.75 6.37 10.34
N PRO A 26 -19.27 5.42 11.14
CA PRO A 26 -19.20 5.47 12.60
C PRO A 26 -17.77 5.27 13.09
N SER A 27 -17.42 5.91 14.21
CA SER A 27 -16.12 5.75 14.85
C SER A 27 -16.00 4.51 15.73
N ASP A 28 -17.12 4.08 16.33
CA ASP A 28 -17.12 3.15 17.48
C ASP A 28 -18.17 2.04 17.36
N SER A 29 -18.63 1.78 16.13
CA SER A 29 -19.39 0.57 15.80
C SER A 29 -18.45 -0.63 15.74
N TYR A 30 -18.96 -1.83 16.06
CA TYR A 30 -18.22 -3.09 15.85
C TYR A 30 -17.78 -3.32 14.39
N ARG A 31 -18.38 -2.60 13.43
CA ARG A 31 -18.02 -2.61 12.00
C ARG A 31 -17.29 -1.34 11.55
N ALA A 32 -16.97 -0.40 12.43
CA ALA A 32 -16.43 0.92 12.08
C ALA A 32 -15.30 0.87 11.04
N SER A 33 -14.26 0.05 11.28
CA SER A 33 -13.13 -0.09 10.34
C SER A 33 -13.55 -0.68 8.98
N LYS A 34 -14.47 -1.65 8.97
CA LYS A 34 -14.95 -2.30 7.75
C LYS A 34 -15.87 -1.40 6.95
N THR A 35 -16.80 -0.71 7.63
CA THR A 35 -17.70 0.26 7.02
C THR A 35 -16.91 1.45 6.49
N PHE A 36 -15.91 1.93 7.23
CA PHE A 36 -15.01 2.97 6.74
C PHE A 36 -14.34 2.55 5.43
N ALA A 37 -13.80 1.34 5.36
CA ALA A 37 -13.16 0.83 4.14
C ALA A 37 -14.14 0.69 2.97
N HIS A 38 -15.37 0.20 3.21
CA HIS A 38 -16.42 0.11 2.20
C HIS A 38 -16.80 1.50 1.63
N GLU A 39 -17.07 2.45 2.51
CA GLU A 39 -17.49 3.81 2.11
C GLU A 39 -16.34 4.61 1.51
N PHE A 40 -15.12 4.34 1.93
CA PHE A 40 -13.90 4.84 1.28
C PHE A 40 -13.78 4.30 -0.16
N GLY A 41 -14.23 3.07 -0.41
CA GLY A 41 -14.34 2.48 -1.74
C GLY A 41 -15.23 3.29 -2.68
N HIS A 42 -16.38 3.74 -2.21
CA HIS A 42 -17.26 4.63 -2.99
C HIS A 42 -16.69 6.03 -3.12
N GLY A 43 -16.33 6.63 -1.99
CA GLY A 43 -15.85 8.00 -1.92
C GLY A 43 -14.57 8.14 -2.72
N LEU A 44 -13.46 7.55 -2.30
CA LEU A 44 -12.20 7.83 -2.96
C LEU A 44 -11.99 7.03 -4.25
N LEU A 45 -12.37 5.75 -4.26
CA LEU A 45 -11.97 4.80 -5.30
C LEU A 45 -12.98 4.71 -6.45
N GLY A 46 -14.20 5.22 -6.29
CA GLY A 46 -15.26 5.20 -7.31
C GLY A 46 -15.83 3.80 -7.57
N LEU A 47 -15.82 2.94 -6.55
CA LEU A 47 -16.33 1.56 -6.64
C LEU A 47 -17.86 1.54 -6.51
N GLY A 48 -18.50 0.57 -7.17
CA GLY A 48 -19.94 0.34 -7.06
C GLY A 48 -20.28 -0.73 -6.04
N ASP A 49 -21.49 -0.68 -5.48
CA ASP A 49 -22.04 -1.72 -4.60
C ASP A 49 -22.20 -3.05 -5.34
N GLU A 50 -21.59 -4.10 -4.81
CA GLU A 50 -21.66 -5.44 -5.39
C GLU A 50 -22.80 -6.27 -4.80
N TYR A 51 -23.50 -5.80 -3.75
CA TYR A 51 -24.63 -6.49 -3.12
C TYR A 51 -26.01 -6.12 -3.67
N SER A 52 -26.12 -5.24 -4.67
CA SER A 52 -27.43 -4.76 -5.15
C SER A 52 -28.27 -5.85 -5.84
N ASN A 53 -29.56 -5.94 -5.47
CA ASN A 53 -30.54 -6.91 -6.00
C ASN A 53 -31.19 -6.46 -7.33
N GLY A 54 -30.62 -5.48 -8.04
CA GLY A 54 -31.31 -4.75 -9.12
C GLY A 54 -30.46 -4.41 -10.33
N TYR A 55 -31.14 -3.89 -11.36
CA TYR A 55 -30.57 -3.39 -12.61
C TYR A 55 -29.45 -2.38 -12.35
N LEU A 56 -28.40 -2.44 -13.17
CA LEU A 56 -27.41 -1.37 -13.22
C LEU A 56 -28.11 -0.06 -13.64
N LEU A 57 -27.82 1.01 -12.93
CA LEU A 57 -28.05 2.35 -13.48
C LEU A 57 -26.94 2.61 -14.49
N ASP A 58 -27.28 3.06 -15.71
CA ASP A 58 -26.31 3.30 -16.79
C ASP A 58 -25.08 4.10 -16.31
N ASP A 59 -25.32 5.09 -15.44
CA ASP A 59 -24.27 5.88 -14.80
C ASP A 59 -23.32 5.07 -13.90
N LYS A 60 -23.83 4.10 -13.11
CA LYS A 60 -23.00 3.23 -12.26
C LYS A 60 -22.15 2.30 -13.12
N GLU A 61 -22.68 1.79 -14.22
CA GLU A 61 -21.91 0.95 -15.15
C GLU A 61 -20.82 1.75 -15.87
N LEU A 62 -21.05 3.00 -16.25
CA LEU A 62 -20.00 3.81 -16.87
C LEU A 62 -18.87 4.15 -15.89
N LYS A 63 -19.18 4.25 -14.59
CA LYS A 63 -18.25 4.81 -13.61
C LYS A 63 -17.48 3.75 -12.84
N SER A 64 -18.16 2.72 -12.35
CA SER A 64 -17.53 1.65 -11.59
C SER A 64 -16.95 0.58 -12.52
N LEU A 65 -15.71 0.17 -12.29
CA LEU A 65 -15.05 -0.86 -13.10
C LEU A 65 -15.25 -2.26 -12.49
N ASN A 66 -15.71 -2.33 -11.23
CA ASN A 66 -16.02 -3.58 -10.54
C ASN A 66 -17.41 -4.16 -10.84
N LEU A 67 -18.25 -3.44 -11.59
CA LEU A 67 -19.58 -3.87 -12.04
C LEU A 67 -19.70 -3.86 -13.57
N SER A 68 -20.53 -4.74 -14.14
CA SER A 68 -20.88 -4.70 -15.57
C SER A 68 -22.20 -5.40 -15.90
N SER A 69 -22.82 -5.07 -17.03
CA SER A 69 -23.91 -5.81 -17.66
C SER A 69 -23.45 -6.68 -18.83
N VAL A 70 -22.16 -6.64 -19.18
CA VAL A 70 -21.59 -7.36 -20.34
C VAL A 70 -21.30 -8.81 -19.97
N GLU A 71 -22.14 -9.73 -20.44
CA GLU A 71 -22.01 -11.17 -20.15
C GLU A 71 -20.87 -11.87 -20.89
N ASP A 72 -20.44 -11.31 -22.04
CA ASP A 72 -19.38 -11.89 -22.87
C ASP A 72 -18.01 -11.77 -22.17
N PRO A 73 -17.36 -12.88 -21.78
CA PRO A 73 -16.08 -12.86 -21.07
C PRO A 73 -14.93 -12.31 -21.92
N GLU A 74 -15.06 -12.25 -23.25
CA GLU A 74 -14.08 -11.58 -24.12
C GLU A 74 -14.20 -10.04 -24.08
N LYS A 75 -15.36 -9.53 -23.64
CA LYS A 75 -15.70 -8.11 -23.61
C LYS A 75 -15.88 -7.53 -22.21
N ILE A 76 -15.98 -8.38 -21.17
CA ILE A 76 -16.07 -7.94 -19.78
C ILE A 76 -14.87 -7.04 -19.41
N LYS A 77 -15.12 -6.01 -18.60
CA LYS A 77 -14.12 -4.99 -18.26
C LYS A 77 -12.83 -5.58 -17.69
N TRP A 78 -12.94 -6.57 -16.82
CA TRP A 78 -11.82 -7.25 -16.16
C TRP A 78 -11.36 -8.53 -16.87
N ARG A 79 -11.57 -8.66 -18.19
CA ARG A 79 -11.21 -9.86 -18.95
C ARG A 79 -9.78 -10.37 -18.71
N GLN A 80 -8.81 -9.47 -18.54
CA GLN A 80 -7.41 -9.87 -18.29
C GLN A 80 -7.21 -10.49 -16.90
N LEU A 81 -8.09 -10.23 -15.93
CA LEU A 81 -8.02 -10.80 -14.59
C LEU A 81 -8.76 -12.14 -14.47
N LEU A 82 -9.57 -12.55 -15.47
CA LEU A 82 -10.31 -13.82 -15.41
C LEU A 82 -9.36 -15.00 -15.13
N GLY A 83 -9.67 -15.77 -14.09
CA GLY A 83 -8.86 -16.93 -13.70
C GLY A 83 -7.66 -16.61 -12.82
N PHE A 84 -7.45 -15.34 -12.45
CA PHE A 84 -6.46 -14.92 -11.47
C PHE A 84 -7.10 -14.71 -10.09
N ARG A 85 -6.55 -15.35 -9.06
CA ARG A 85 -7.06 -15.31 -7.69
C ARG A 85 -8.55 -15.67 -7.62
N ASN A 86 -9.39 -14.86 -6.99
CA ASN A 86 -10.84 -15.11 -6.94
C ASN A 86 -11.58 -14.28 -7.99
N THR A 87 -10.97 -14.04 -9.16
CA THR A 87 -11.60 -13.25 -10.23
C THR A 87 -12.34 -14.15 -11.21
N TYR A 88 -13.66 -14.16 -11.08
CA TYR A 88 -14.60 -14.91 -11.91
C TYR A 88 -15.90 -14.11 -12.02
N THR A 89 -16.41 -13.93 -13.24
CA THR A 89 -17.63 -13.15 -13.48
C THR A 89 -18.85 -13.93 -12.99
N CYS A 90 -19.59 -13.39 -12.02
CA CYS A 90 -20.84 -14.00 -11.57
C CYS A 90 -21.92 -12.96 -11.30
N ARG A 91 -23.18 -13.40 -11.28
CA ARG A 91 -24.31 -12.59 -10.82
C ARG A 91 -24.26 -12.46 -9.29
N ASN A 92 -24.57 -11.27 -8.78
CA ASN A 92 -24.68 -11.06 -7.32
C ASN A 92 -25.87 -11.83 -6.70
N ALA A 93 -26.96 -11.94 -7.46
CA ALA A 93 -28.16 -12.66 -7.05
C ALA A 93 -28.81 -13.34 -8.26
N TYR A 94 -29.59 -14.39 -8.03
CA TYR A 94 -30.32 -15.11 -9.07
C TYR A 94 -31.22 -14.15 -9.86
N GLY A 95 -31.11 -14.17 -11.20
CA GLY A 95 -31.86 -13.29 -12.09
C GLY A 95 -31.35 -11.83 -12.18
N SER A 96 -30.27 -11.48 -11.46
CA SER A 96 -29.68 -10.13 -11.56
C SER A 96 -28.96 -9.94 -12.90
N LYS A 97 -29.16 -8.78 -13.55
CA LYS A 97 -28.39 -8.36 -14.72
C LYS A 97 -27.02 -7.75 -14.36
N MET A 98 -26.77 -7.53 -13.07
CA MET A 98 -25.50 -7.00 -12.59
C MET A 98 -24.49 -8.13 -12.40
N LEU A 99 -23.36 -8.00 -13.08
CA LEU A 99 -22.21 -8.87 -12.95
C LEU A 99 -21.16 -8.21 -12.07
N VAL A 100 -20.56 -9.04 -11.22
CA VAL A 100 -19.46 -8.67 -10.34
C VAL A 100 -18.24 -9.52 -10.69
N SER A 101 -17.06 -9.03 -10.34
CA SER A 101 -15.79 -9.70 -10.63
C SER A 101 -15.39 -10.78 -9.63
N SER A 102 -16.03 -10.80 -8.46
CA SER A 102 -15.83 -11.76 -7.38
C SER A 102 -17.08 -11.79 -6.50
N TYR A 103 -17.42 -12.96 -5.95
CA TYR A 103 -18.45 -13.05 -4.91
C TYR A 103 -17.94 -12.61 -3.53
N GLU A 104 -16.62 -12.64 -3.34
CA GLU A 104 -15.92 -12.22 -2.13
C GLU A 104 -15.31 -10.84 -2.35
N CYS A 105 -16.04 -9.80 -1.96
CA CYS A 105 -15.58 -8.42 -2.04
C CYS A 105 -16.18 -7.60 -0.90
N ILE A 106 -15.40 -6.67 -0.34
CA ILE A 106 -15.88 -5.72 0.68
C ILE A 106 -17.03 -4.85 0.17
N MET A 107 -17.08 -4.59 -1.14
CA MET A 107 -18.17 -3.86 -1.80
C MET A 107 -19.48 -4.65 -1.83
N ARG A 108 -19.44 -5.94 -1.46
CA ARG A 108 -20.60 -6.82 -1.33
C ARG A 108 -20.92 -7.11 0.14
N ASP A 109 -19.91 -7.57 0.87
CA ASP A 109 -20.02 -7.87 2.30
C ASP A 109 -18.73 -7.43 2.99
N THR A 110 -18.90 -6.58 4.00
CA THR A 110 -17.84 -5.99 4.82
C THR A 110 -16.94 -7.01 5.54
N ASN A 111 -17.27 -8.30 5.53
CA ASN A 111 -16.41 -9.36 6.04
C ASN A 111 -15.27 -9.75 5.09
N TYR A 112 -15.35 -9.36 3.82
CA TYR A 112 -14.30 -9.60 2.83
C TYR A 112 -13.36 -8.40 2.69
N GLN A 113 -12.25 -8.61 1.98
CA GLN A 113 -11.38 -7.54 1.49
C GLN A 113 -11.84 -7.08 0.10
N PHE A 114 -11.25 -6.01 -0.44
CA PHE A 114 -11.43 -5.65 -1.84
C PHE A 114 -11.00 -6.79 -2.76
N CYS A 115 -11.84 -7.14 -3.74
CA CYS A 115 -11.46 -8.06 -4.81
C CYS A 115 -10.36 -7.47 -5.70
N GLU A 116 -9.71 -8.28 -6.53
CA GLU A 116 -8.57 -7.82 -7.34
C GLU A 116 -8.93 -6.70 -8.34
N VAL A 117 -10.16 -6.69 -8.86
CA VAL A 117 -10.64 -5.60 -9.72
C VAL A 117 -10.78 -4.30 -8.93
N CYS A 118 -11.37 -4.36 -7.73
CA CYS A 118 -11.48 -3.20 -6.84
C CYS A 118 -10.11 -2.68 -6.41
N ARG A 119 -9.17 -3.57 -6.07
CA ARG A 119 -7.78 -3.21 -5.70
C ARG A 119 -7.08 -2.50 -6.85
N LEU A 120 -7.18 -3.03 -8.06
CA LEU A 120 -6.58 -2.42 -9.25
C LEU A 120 -7.21 -1.06 -9.58
N GLN A 121 -8.54 -0.94 -9.58
CA GLN A 121 -9.20 0.36 -9.78
C GLN A 121 -8.74 1.37 -8.72
N GLY A 122 -8.74 0.96 -7.46
CA GLY A 122 -8.28 1.80 -6.35
C GLY A 122 -6.84 2.24 -6.54
N PHE A 123 -5.95 1.34 -6.94
CA PHE A 123 -4.56 1.66 -7.23
C PHE A 123 -4.42 2.67 -8.38
N LYS A 124 -5.12 2.45 -9.51
CA LYS A 124 -5.14 3.39 -10.63
C LYS A 124 -5.60 4.78 -10.16
N ARG A 125 -6.64 4.85 -9.32
CA ARG A 125 -7.14 6.12 -8.79
C ARG A 125 -6.15 6.79 -7.85
N MET A 126 -5.54 6.04 -6.94
CA MET A 126 -4.53 6.56 -6.01
C MET A 126 -3.26 7.03 -6.74
N SER A 127 -2.87 6.37 -7.83
CA SER A 127 -1.71 6.75 -8.64
C SER A 127 -1.88 8.09 -9.38
N GLN A 128 -3.10 8.60 -9.50
CA GLN A 128 -3.36 9.95 -10.01
C GLN A 128 -3.13 11.02 -8.93
N LEU A 129 -3.15 10.62 -7.65
CA LEU A 129 -3.00 11.50 -6.49
C LEU A 129 -1.58 11.47 -5.92
N VAL A 130 -0.90 10.32 -6.01
CA VAL A 130 0.45 10.08 -5.47
C VAL A 130 1.39 9.77 -6.64
N LYS A 131 2.49 10.54 -6.77
CA LYS A 131 3.35 10.53 -7.97
C LYS A 131 4.50 9.52 -7.95
N ASP A 132 4.76 8.85 -6.82
CA ASP A 132 5.98 8.05 -6.62
C ASP A 132 5.77 6.56 -6.91
N VAL A 133 4.89 6.22 -7.84
CA VAL A 133 4.52 4.82 -8.12
C VAL A 133 4.51 4.55 -9.61
N ASP A 134 5.32 3.60 -10.03
CA ASP A 134 5.53 3.25 -11.42
C ASP A 134 4.67 2.06 -11.89
N LEU A 135 4.48 1.08 -11.00
CA LEU A 135 3.87 -0.20 -11.32
C LEU A 135 2.95 -0.64 -10.17
N TYR A 136 1.81 -1.19 -10.54
CA TYR A 136 1.06 -2.11 -9.68
C TYR A 136 1.49 -3.54 -10.01
N VAL A 137 1.83 -4.33 -9.00
CA VAL A 137 2.00 -5.77 -9.12
C VAL A 137 1.03 -6.44 -8.15
N ALA A 138 0.02 -7.12 -8.66
CA ALA A 138 -0.89 -7.89 -7.81
C ALA A 138 -0.12 -9.01 -7.10
N THR A 139 -0.59 -9.44 -5.92
CA THR A 139 0.01 -10.55 -5.18
C THR A 139 0.10 -11.80 -6.06
N PRO A 140 1.30 -12.25 -6.48
CA PRO A 140 1.41 -13.36 -7.41
C PRO A 140 0.95 -14.68 -6.79
N GLU A 141 0.49 -15.60 -7.63
CA GLU A 141 0.14 -16.96 -7.22
C GLU A 141 0.90 -17.98 -8.08
N VAL A 142 1.28 -19.09 -7.46
CA VAL A 142 1.71 -20.32 -8.13
C VAL A 142 0.67 -21.40 -7.91
N LYS A 143 0.32 -22.12 -8.99
CA LYS A 143 -0.58 -23.28 -8.95
C LYS A 143 -0.18 -24.37 -9.93
N GLU A 144 -0.66 -25.59 -9.71
CA GLU A 144 -0.61 -26.66 -10.73
C GLU A 144 -1.40 -26.23 -11.98
N TYR A 145 -0.73 -26.27 -13.13
CA TYR A 145 -1.31 -25.88 -14.40
C TYR A 145 -1.95 -27.07 -15.10
N THR A 146 -3.28 -27.03 -15.25
CA THR A 146 -4.09 -28.06 -15.92
C THR A 146 -4.73 -27.57 -17.22
N GLY A 147 -4.58 -26.28 -17.54
CA GLY A 147 -5.32 -25.60 -18.63
C GLY A 147 -6.75 -25.19 -18.27
N ALA A 148 -7.29 -25.63 -17.13
CA ALA A 148 -8.61 -25.17 -16.67
C ALA A 148 -8.57 -23.71 -16.22
N TYR A 149 -9.57 -22.92 -16.64
CA TYR A 149 -9.73 -21.50 -16.33
C TYR A 149 -8.57 -20.64 -16.86
N SER A 150 -8.12 -20.95 -18.08
CA SER A 150 -6.98 -20.30 -18.74
C SER A 150 -7.38 -19.37 -19.88
N LYS A 151 -8.64 -19.44 -20.33
CA LYS A 151 -9.16 -18.64 -21.45
C LYS A 151 -10.58 -18.13 -21.16
N PRO A 152 -11.03 -17.03 -21.80
CA PRO A 152 -12.32 -16.43 -21.47
C PRO A 152 -13.52 -17.36 -21.68
N SER A 153 -13.45 -18.28 -22.64
CA SER A 153 -14.49 -19.31 -22.85
C SER A 153 -14.72 -20.25 -21.66
N ASP A 154 -13.81 -20.31 -20.68
CA ASP A 154 -13.99 -21.06 -19.43
C ASP A 154 -14.87 -20.31 -18.41
N PHE A 155 -15.30 -19.08 -18.70
CA PHE A 155 -16.01 -18.17 -17.79
C PHE A 155 -17.38 -17.74 -18.34
N THR A 156 -18.01 -18.58 -19.15
CA THR A 156 -19.32 -18.29 -19.77
C THR A 156 -20.49 -18.52 -18.83
N ASP A 157 -20.33 -19.36 -17.81
CA ASP A 157 -21.34 -19.59 -16.79
C ASP A 157 -21.28 -18.47 -15.73
N LEU A 158 -22.39 -17.78 -15.51
CA LEU A 158 -22.49 -16.61 -14.64
C LEU A 158 -23.09 -16.94 -13.28
N GLU A 159 -23.37 -18.21 -13.00
CA GLU A 159 -23.95 -18.64 -11.75
C GLU A 159 -22.95 -18.57 -10.59
N THR A 160 -23.46 -18.23 -9.41
CA THR A 160 -22.67 -18.19 -8.17
C THR A 160 -22.04 -19.55 -7.85
N SER A 161 -22.70 -20.66 -8.20
CA SER A 161 -22.13 -22.00 -8.03
C SER A 161 -20.84 -22.19 -8.83
N SER A 162 -20.75 -21.59 -10.02
CA SER A 162 -19.60 -21.73 -10.91
C SER A 162 -18.41 -20.88 -10.46
N TYR A 163 -18.67 -19.73 -9.83
CA TYR A 163 -17.66 -19.00 -9.05
C TYR A 163 -17.05 -19.88 -7.94
N TYR A 164 -17.88 -20.59 -7.18
CA TYR A 164 -17.38 -21.46 -6.10
C TYR A 164 -16.63 -22.68 -6.65
N ASN A 165 -17.11 -23.32 -7.72
CA ASN A 165 -16.40 -24.41 -8.38
C ASN A 165 -15.01 -23.98 -8.86
N TYR A 166 -14.90 -22.79 -9.46
CA TYR A 166 -13.63 -22.18 -9.81
C TYR A 166 -12.73 -21.98 -8.59
N THR A 167 -13.28 -21.39 -7.52
CA THR A 167 -12.53 -21.10 -6.29
C THR A 167 -11.99 -22.37 -5.64
N TYR A 168 -12.79 -23.43 -5.53
CA TYR A 168 -12.35 -24.74 -5.03
C TYR A 168 -11.28 -25.34 -5.93
N ASN A 169 -11.51 -25.38 -7.25
CA ASN A 169 -10.54 -25.91 -8.20
C ASN A 169 -9.20 -25.16 -8.18
N ARG A 170 -9.23 -23.83 -8.01
CA ARG A 170 -8.03 -23.02 -7.81
C ARG A 170 -7.35 -23.41 -6.51
N ASN A 171 -8.08 -23.38 -5.39
CA ASN A 171 -7.53 -23.61 -4.06
C ASN A 171 -6.87 -24.99 -3.95
N ASP A 172 -7.45 -26.03 -4.54
CA ASP A 172 -6.89 -27.39 -4.56
C ASP A 172 -5.52 -27.47 -5.23
N ARG A 173 -5.26 -26.58 -6.20
CA ARG A 173 -4.05 -26.57 -7.01
C ARG A 173 -3.01 -25.55 -6.55
N LEU A 174 -3.28 -24.73 -5.52
CA LEU A 174 -2.36 -23.70 -5.07
C LEU A 174 -1.07 -24.29 -4.50
N LEU A 175 0.06 -23.68 -4.87
CA LEU A 175 1.43 -24.04 -4.47
C LEU A 175 2.21 -22.83 -3.92
N SER A 176 1.50 -21.76 -3.57
CA SER A 176 2.05 -20.48 -3.10
C SER A 176 1.36 -20.02 -1.82
N GLY A 177 1.92 -18.98 -1.19
CA GLY A 177 1.45 -18.45 0.09
C GLY A 177 1.30 -19.52 1.16
N ASN A 178 0.14 -19.58 1.80
CA ASN A 178 -0.15 -20.57 2.84
C ASN A 178 -0.28 -22.02 2.32
N SER A 179 -0.30 -22.21 0.99
CA SER A 179 -0.41 -23.53 0.35
C SER A 179 0.91 -24.05 -0.20
N LYS A 180 2.05 -23.38 0.07
CA LYS A 180 3.38 -23.84 -0.38
C LYS A 180 3.70 -25.29 -0.02
N SER A 181 3.26 -25.74 1.15
CA SER A 181 3.48 -27.10 1.64
C SER A 181 2.75 -28.19 0.85
N ARG A 182 1.86 -27.83 -0.08
CA ARG A 182 1.20 -28.77 -0.98
C ARG A 182 2.12 -29.26 -2.10
N PHE A 183 3.18 -28.51 -2.42
CA PHE A 183 4.20 -28.99 -3.34
C PHE A 183 4.87 -30.25 -2.75
N ASN A 184 4.99 -31.31 -3.56
CA ASN A 184 5.51 -32.60 -3.12
C ASN A 184 6.11 -33.40 -4.28
N THR A 185 6.62 -34.59 -4.00
CA THR A 185 7.30 -35.46 -4.97
C THR A 185 6.40 -35.95 -6.13
N ASN A 186 5.08 -35.89 -6.01
CA ASN A 186 4.16 -36.21 -7.11
C ASN A 186 4.09 -35.12 -8.19
N MET A 187 4.85 -34.03 -8.03
CA MET A 187 4.95 -32.94 -9.01
C MET A 187 5.88 -33.25 -10.20
N ASN A 188 6.62 -34.37 -10.15
CA ASN A 188 7.41 -34.85 -11.29
C ASN A 188 6.56 -34.93 -12.56
N GLY A 189 7.06 -34.34 -13.65
CA GLY A 189 6.35 -34.36 -14.93
C GLY A 189 5.10 -33.47 -15.00
N LYS A 190 4.73 -32.74 -13.93
CA LYS A 190 3.60 -31.81 -13.95
C LYS A 190 4.00 -30.41 -14.42
N LYS A 191 3.00 -29.62 -14.81
CA LYS A 191 3.17 -28.20 -15.10
C LYS A 191 2.74 -27.34 -13.91
N ILE A 192 3.45 -26.25 -13.68
CA ILE A 192 3.07 -25.21 -12.73
C ILE A 192 3.02 -23.86 -13.44
N GLU A 193 2.14 -22.99 -12.96
CA GLU A 193 1.97 -21.63 -13.48
C GLU A 193 2.23 -20.63 -12.37
N LEU A 194 3.16 -19.70 -12.61
CA LEU A 194 3.27 -18.43 -11.88
C LEU A 194 2.45 -17.38 -12.62
N ARG A 195 1.44 -16.83 -11.96
CA ARG A 195 0.55 -15.81 -12.52
C ARG A 195 0.52 -14.57 -11.63
N THR A 196 0.57 -13.39 -12.26
CA THR A 196 0.20 -12.11 -11.63
C THR A 196 -0.35 -11.14 -12.67
N VAL A 197 -0.96 -10.07 -12.19
CA VAL A 197 -1.53 -9.00 -13.00
C VAL A 197 -0.76 -7.72 -12.70
N ILE A 198 -0.35 -7.03 -13.76
CA ILE A 198 0.55 -5.88 -13.67
C ILE A 198 -0.07 -4.70 -14.40
N GLN A 199 -0.17 -3.56 -13.71
CA GLN A 199 -0.59 -2.30 -14.31
C GLN A 199 0.58 -1.32 -14.33
N ASN A 200 0.96 -0.90 -15.53
CA ASN A 200 1.88 0.21 -15.73
C ASN A 200 1.16 1.54 -15.50
N ILE A 201 1.73 2.39 -14.67
CA ILE A 201 1.18 3.72 -14.35
C ILE A 201 1.68 4.79 -15.33
N SER A 202 2.72 4.49 -16.12
CA SER A 202 3.21 5.39 -17.16
C SER A 202 2.31 5.37 -18.40
N ASP A 203 2.03 6.56 -18.91
CA ASP A 203 1.40 6.80 -20.22
C ASP A 203 2.43 7.02 -21.34
N LYS A 204 3.73 6.98 -21.02
CA LYS A 204 4.82 7.28 -21.95
C LYS A 204 5.77 6.11 -22.17
N ASN A 205 6.13 5.42 -21.11
CA ASN A 205 7.16 4.40 -21.12
C ASN A 205 6.55 3.03 -20.91
N ALA A 206 6.67 2.15 -21.90
CA ALA A 206 6.42 0.73 -21.71
C ALA A 206 7.47 0.17 -20.74
N ARG A 207 7.12 -0.90 -20.04
CA ARG A 207 8.00 -1.53 -19.04
C ARG A 207 8.26 -2.97 -19.44
N GLN A 208 9.37 -3.51 -18.98
CA GLN A 208 9.72 -4.91 -19.20
C GLN A 208 10.04 -5.57 -17.87
N LEU A 209 9.35 -6.66 -17.56
CA LEU A 209 9.47 -7.35 -16.29
C LEU A 209 9.95 -8.77 -16.48
N LYS A 210 10.80 -9.24 -15.57
CA LYS A 210 11.39 -10.58 -15.62
C LYS A 210 10.85 -11.42 -14.49
N PHE A 211 10.21 -12.53 -14.84
CA PHE A 211 9.70 -13.50 -13.90
C PHE A 211 10.72 -14.63 -13.79
N LYS A 212 11.13 -14.96 -12.57
CA LYS A 212 11.95 -16.13 -12.26
C LYS A 212 11.13 -17.06 -11.39
N MET A 213 11.17 -18.36 -11.68
CA MET A 213 10.54 -19.39 -10.86
C MET A 213 11.47 -20.59 -10.76
N TRP A 214 11.58 -21.17 -9.58
CA TRP A 214 12.42 -22.34 -9.35
C TRP A 214 11.87 -23.22 -8.23
N ILE A 215 12.29 -24.47 -8.20
CA ILE A 215 11.99 -25.40 -7.12
C ILE A 215 13.10 -25.32 -6.08
N LYS A 216 12.72 -25.10 -4.82
CA LYS A 216 13.62 -24.86 -3.69
C LYS A 216 13.53 -26.01 -2.70
N HIS A 217 14.67 -26.60 -2.38
CA HIS A 217 14.81 -27.56 -1.28
C HIS A 217 14.61 -26.88 0.09
N SER A 218 14.33 -27.68 1.12
CA SER A 218 14.16 -27.18 2.49
C SER A 218 15.40 -26.48 3.07
N ASP A 219 16.60 -26.85 2.60
CA ASP A 219 17.87 -26.19 2.92
C ASP A 219 18.11 -24.87 2.16
N GLY A 220 17.23 -24.55 1.21
CA GLY A 220 17.25 -23.34 0.41
C GLY A 220 17.97 -23.44 -0.93
N SER A 221 18.61 -24.57 -1.23
CA SER A 221 19.22 -24.82 -2.54
C SER A 221 18.16 -25.06 -3.63
N VAL A 222 18.56 -24.89 -4.90
CA VAL A 222 17.69 -25.17 -6.05
C VAL A 222 17.70 -26.66 -6.35
N ALA A 223 16.51 -27.26 -6.47
CA ALA A 223 16.39 -28.67 -6.85
C ALA A 223 16.90 -28.93 -8.27
N THR A 224 17.27 -30.17 -8.58
CA THR A 224 17.81 -30.54 -9.90
C THR A 224 17.07 -31.70 -10.56
N ASP A 225 17.27 -31.89 -11.85
CA ASP A 225 16.96 -33.16 -12.53
C ASP A 225 18.04 -34.22 -12.27
N SER A 226 17.89 -35.41 -12.89
CA SER A 226 18.85 -36.51 -12.75
C SER A 226 20.23 -36.22 -13.35
N SER A 227 20.33 -35.23 -14.24
CA SER A 227 21.56 -34.77 -14.87
C SER A 227 22.22 -33.61 -14.11
N GLY A 228 21.62 -33.17 -13.00
CA GLY A 228 22.11 -32.04 -12.20
C GLY A 228 21.73 -30.67 -12.74
N ASN A 229 20.84 -30.57 -13.74
CA ASN A 229 20.38 -29.26 -14.20
C ASN A 229 19.41 -28.65 -13.19
N PRO A 230 19.53 -27.35 -12.88
CA PRO A 230 18.65 -26.69 -11.92
C PRO A 230 17.22 -26.59 -12.44
N LEU A 231 16.25 -26.90 -11.57
CA LEU A 231 14.82 -26.79 -11.85
C LEU A 231 14.37 -25.34 -11.71
N GLN A 232 14.68 -24.54 -12.73
CA GLN A 232 14.35 -23.12 -12.79
C GLN A 232 13.96 -22.69 -14.20
N THR A 233 13.22 -21.59 -14.29
CA THR A 233 12.87 -20.96 -15.56
C THR A 233 12.75 -19.44 -15.39
N VAL A 234 12.92 -18.73 -16.51
CA VAL A 234 12.83 -17.27 -16.58
C VAL A 234 12.03 -16.88 -17.82
N GLN A 235 11.10 -15.95 -17.66
CA GLN A 235 10.36 -15.36 -18.78
C GLN A 235 10.28 -13.85 -18.62
N THR A 236 10.38 -13.15 -19.74
CA THR A 236 10.26 -11.69 -19.80
C THR A 236 8.89 -11.33 -20.38
N PHE A 237 8.24 -10.32 -19.80
CA PHE A 237 6.95 -9.80 -20.23
C PHE A 237 7.04 -8.30 -20.52
N ASP A 238 6.51 -7.89 -21.67
CA ASP A 238 6.32 -6.48 -21.99
C ASP A 238 4.98 -5.99 -21.42
N ILE A 239 5.05 -4.90 -20.66
CA ILE A 239 3.91 -4.28 -20.00
C ILE A 239 3.59 -2.97 -20.74
N PRO A 240 2.40 -2.87 -21.35
CA PRO A 240 2.04 -1.72 -22.18
C PRO A 240 1.93 -0.44 -21.35
N VAL A 241 1.95 0.71 -22.02
CA VAL A 241 1.62 2.00 -21.41
C VAL A 241 0.13 2.13 -21.11
N TRP A 242 -0.21 2.98 -20.15
CA TRP A 242 -1.58 3.37 -19.84
C TRP A 242 -2.02 4.53 -20.75
N ASN A 243 -2.40 4.21 -21.99
CA ASN A 243 -2.67 5.17 -23.07
C ASN A 243 -3.74 6.22 -22.74
N ASP A 244 -4.71 5.88 -21.93
CA ASP A 244 -5.87 6.70 -21.56
C ASP A 244 -5.80 7.19 -20.11
N LYS A 245 -4.59 7.22 -19.52
CA LYS A 245 -4.35 7.74 -18.17
C LYS A 245 -4.98 9.11 -17.95
N ALA A 246 -4.90 10.00 -18.94
CA ALA A 246 -5.48 11.34 -18.87
C ALA A 246 -7.01 11.34 -18.75
N ASN A 247 -7.68 10.28 -19.23
CA ASN A 247 -9.13 10.16 -19.14
C ASN A 247 -9.56 9.59 -17.78
N PHE A 248 -8.68 8.87 -17.09
CA PHE A 248 -8.99 8.19 -15.83
C PHE A 248 -8.71 9.07 -14.63
N TRP A 249 -9.72 9.87 -14.25
CA TRP A 249 -9.74 10.56 -12.95
C TRP A 249 -8.47 11.39 -12.69
N PRO A 250 -8.07 12.29 -13.63
CA PRO A 250 -6.88 13.09 -13.47
C PRO A 250 -6.98 14.00 -12.24
N LEU A 251 -5.84 14.51 -11.78
CA LEU A 251 -5.78 15.38 -10.60
C LEU A 251 -6.70 16.59 -10.77
N GLY A 252 -7.58 16.81 -9.78
CA GLY A 252 -8.58 17.88 -9.80
C GLY A 252 -9.89 17.53 -10.51
N ALA A 253 -9.99 16.38 -11.18
CA ALA A 253 -11.23 15.96 -11.80
C ALA A 253 -12.21 15.30 -10.81
N LEU A 254 -13.47 15.71 -10.90
CA LEU A 254 -14.60 15.11 -10.18
C LEU A 254 -15.08 13.79 -10.81
N ASP A 255 -14.77 13.55 -12.09
CA ASP A 255 -15.16 12.34 -12.82
C ASP A 255 -14.11 11.96 -13.89
N HIS A 256 -14.15 10.70 -14.35
CA HIS A 256 -13.39 10.26 -15.54
C HIS A 256 -14.26 10.29 -16.80
N ILE A 257 -13.63 10.44 -17.96
CA ILE A 257 -14.30 10.65 -19.26
C ILE A 257 -14.41 9.33 -20.05
N LYS A 258 -14.48 8.19 -19.34
CA LYS A 258 -14.35 6.80 -19.85
C LYS A 258 -12.89 6.38 -20.09
N SER A 259 -12.55 5.21 -19.54
CA SER A 259 -11.22 4.58 -19.67
C SER A 259 -11.40 3.08 -19.91
N ASP A 260 -10.56 2.51 -20.77
CA ASP A 260 -10.40 1.06 -20.86
C ASP A 260 -9.66 0.55 -19.63
N PHE A 261 -10.34 -0.25 -18.83
CA PHE A 261 -9.75 -0.87 -17.64
C PHE A 261 -8.45 -1.63 -17.94
N ASN A 262 -8.34 -2.20 -19.13
CA ASN A 262 -7.21 -3.01 -19.60
C ASN A 262 -6.03 -2.21 -20.15
N SER A 263 -6.16 -0.89 -20.26
CA SER A 263 -5.09 -0.02 -20.75
C SER A 263 -3.95 0.06 -19.73
N GLY A 264 -2.72 -0.20 -20.20
CA GLY A 264 -1.53 -0.37 -19.37
C GLY A 264 -1.50 -1.65 -18.52
N LEU A 265 -2.46 -2.55 -18.71
CA LEU A 265 -2.62 -3.78 -17.93
C LEU A 265 -2.10 -5.00 -18.69
N LYS A 266 -1.43 -5.90 -17.98
CA LYS A 266 -1.00 -7.21 -18.50
C LYS A 266 -1.24 -8.32 -17.48
N SER A 267 -1.99 -9.34 -17.87
CA SER A 267 -1.97 -10.64 -17.19
C SER A 267 -0.73 -11.42 -17.64
N CYS A 268 0.20 -11.65 -16.72
CA CYS A 268 1.45 -12.36 -16.97
C CYS A 268 1.34 -13.78 -16.44
N SER A 269 1.63 -14.76 -17.29
CA SER A 269 1.60 -16.19 -16.97
C SER A 269 2.87 -16.84 -17.47
N LEU A 270 3.67 -17.36 -16.53
CA LEU A 270 4.85 -18.16 -16.79
C LEU A 270 4.49 -19.60 -16.45
N ILE A 271 4.54 -20.49 -17.45
CA ILE A 271 4.25 -21.91 -17.29
C ILE A 271 5.56 -22.69 -17.37
N TYR A 272 5.82 -23.53 -16.37
CA TYR A 272 6.99 -24.38 -16.30
C TYR A 272 6.61 -25.85 -16.28
N GLN A 273 7.26 -26.64 -17.14
CA GLN A 273 7.18 -28.09 -17.14
C GLN A 273 8.27 -28.63 -16.22
N ILE A 274 7.88 -29.21 -15.08
CA ILE A 274 8.82 -29.92 -14.21
C ILE A 274 9.26 -31.19 -14.95
N PRO A 275 10.57 -31.49 -15.04
CA PRO A 275 11.06 -32.74 -15.63
C PRO A 275 10.47 -33.96 -14.93
N SER A 276 10.22 -35.04 -15.66
CA SER A 276 9.71 -36.30 -15.10
C SER A 276 10.70 -36.97 -14.15
N ASP A 277 11.99 -36.73 -14.36
CA ASP A 277 13.13 -37.25 -13.60
C ASP A 277 13.66 -36.25 -12.55
N ALA A 278 12.88 -35.21 -12.23
CA ALA A 278 13.18 -34.25 -11.18
C ALA A 278 13.50 -34.96 -9.84
N GLN A 279 14.58 -34.55 -9.19
CA GLN A 279 15.03 -35.10 -7.90
C GLN A 279 14.34 -34.36 -6.75
N LEU A 280 13.00 -34.40 -6.72
CA LEU A 280 12.19 -33.75 -5.70
C LEU A 280 12.29 -34.47 -4.35
N LYS A 281 12.24 -33.70 -3.27
CA LYS A 281 12.26 -34.19 -1.88
C LYS A 281 11.02 -33.72 -1.12
N SER A 282 10.72 -34.42 -0.03
CA SER A 282 9.71 -33.95 0.92
C SER A 282 10.15 -32.62 1.52
N GLY A 283 9.24 -31.64 1.54
CA GLY A 283 9.52 -30.27 2.03
C GLY A 283 10.02 -29.29 0.96
N ASP A 284 10.19 -29.74 -0.30
CA ASP A 284 10.45 -28.83 -1.42
C ASP A 284 9.26 -27.87 -1.62
N THR A 285 9.54 -26.68 -2.13
CA THR A 285 8.54 -25.64 -2.41
C THR A 285 8.84 -24.94 -3.72
N VAL A 286 7.86 -24.22 -4.27
CA VAL A 286 8.10 -23.31 -5.40
C VAL A 286 8.45 -21.92 -4.87
N ALA A 287 9.58 -21.39 -5.34
CA ALA A 287 9.99 -20.02 -5.10
C ALA A 287 9.96 -19.21 -6.41
N PHE A 288 9.77 -17.90 -6.30
CA PHE A 288 9.69 -17.02 -7.46
C PHE A 288 10.09 -15.59 -7.14
N GLN A 289 10.41 -14.84 -8.19
CA GLN A 289 10.61 -13.39 -8.15
C GLN A 289 10.01 -12.73 -9.40
N VAL A 290 9.34 -11.61 -9.20
CA VAL A 290 8.97 -10.64 -10.23
C VAL A 290 9.94 -9.48 -10.12
N LEU A 291 10.74 -9.27 -11.15
CA LEU A 291 11.82 -8.29 -11.18
C LEU A 291 11.51 -7.16 -12.17
N ASP A 292 11.85 -5.94 -11.80
CA ASP A 292 11.90 -4.83 -12.75
C ASP A 292 13.10 -4.92 -13.70
N GLU A 293 13.17 -3.99 -14.65
CA GLU A 293 14.27 -3.91 -15.62
C GLU A 293 15.64 -3.67 -14.98
N ASN A 294 15.69 -3.12 -13.76
CA ASN A 294 16.90 -2.86 -12.99
C ASN A 294 17.29 -4.04 -12.09
N GLY A 295 16.46 -5.09 -12.02
CA GLY A 295 16.67 -6.25 -11.16
C GLY A 295 16.14 -6.08 -9.73
N ASN A 296 15.36 -5.03 -9.45
CA ASN A 296 14.70 -4.87 -8.15
C ASN A 296 13.54 -5.86 -8.04
N VAL A 297 13.39 -6.47 -6.86
CA VAL A 297 12.30 -7.39 -6.55
C VAL A 297 11.02 -6.59 -6.28
N LEU A 298 10.03 -6.74 -7.17
CA LEU A 298 8.70 -6.14 -7.02
C LEU A 298 7.75 -7.04 -6.23
N ALA A 299 7.91 -8.35 -6.38
CA ALA A 299 7.20 -9.37 -5.62
C ALA A 299 8.00 -10.67 -5.62
N ASP A 300 7.80 -11.48 -4.60
CA ASP A 300 8.44 -12.78 -4.41
C ASP A 300 7.49 -13.77 -3.74
N ASP A 301 7.99 -14.99 -3.47
CA ASP A 301 7.20 -16.05 -2.88
C ASP A 301 6.75 -15.76 -1.44
N ASN A 302 7.27 -14.74 -0.77
CA ASN A 302 6.84 -14.31 0.56
C ASN A 302 5.80 -13.19 0.52
N THR A 303 5.55 -12.60 -0.64
CA THR A 303 4.66 -11.43 -0.79
C THR A 303 3.24 -11.66 -0.26
N GLU A 304 2.65 -12.85 -0.47
CA GLU A 304 1.31 -13.17 0.07
C GLU A 304 1.31 -13.33 1.59
N THR A 305 2.40 -13.87 2.15
CA THR A 305 2.56 -14.13 3.59
C THR A 305 3.37 -13.03 4.28
N GLN A 306 3.56 -11.89 3.61
CA GLN A 306 4.40 -10.80 4.10
C GLN A 306 3.85 -10.33 5.45
N ARG A 307 4.70 -10.39 6.47
CA ARG A 307 4.35 -9.86 7.78
C ARG A 307 4.38 -8.34 7.72
N TYR A 308 3.34 -7.73 8.28
CA TYR A 308 3.26 -6.30 8.50
C TYR A 308 3.44 -5.99 9.97
N THR A 309 3.93 -4.80 10.26
CA THR A 309 4.00 -4.30 11.62
C THR A 309 3.58 -2.84 11.70
N THR A 310 3.11 -2.44 12.87
CA THR A 310 2.70 -1.07 13.15
C THR A 310 3.93 -0.24 13.51
N VAL A 311 4.05 0.89 12.84
CA VAL A 311 4.99 1.96 13.17
C VAL A 311 4.19 3.09 13.82
N SER A 312 4.69 3.60 14.94
CA SER A 312 4.14 4.76 15.64
C SER A 312 5.02 5.98 15.40
N ILE A 313 4.41 7.08 14.96
CA ILE A 313 5.04 8.40 14.92
C ILE A 313 4.76 9.11 16.23
N GLN A 314 5.80 9.68 16.84
CA GLN A 314 5.71 10.53 18.01
C GLN A 314 6.49 11.83 17.81
N TYR A 315 6.07 12.86 18.53
CA TYR A 315 6.65 14.20 18.51
C TYR A 315 7.05 14.58 19.94
N LYS A 316 8.29 15.01 20.14
CA LYS A 316 8.85 15.36 21.45
C LYS A 316 9.69 16.62 21.37
N PHE A 317 9.85 17.30 22.49
CA PHE A 317 10.91 18.29 22.64
C PHE A 317 12.29 17.64 22.67
N GLU A 318 13.35 18.41 22.41
CA GLU A 318 14.74 17.92 22.41
C GLU A 318 15.13 17.23 23.72
N ASP A 319 14.60 17.68 24.85
CA ASP A 319 14.78 17.09 26.18
C ASP A 319 13.98 15.80 26.42
N GLY A 320 13.14 15.39 25.46
CA GLY A 320 12.30 14.20 25.50
C GLY A 320 10.91 14.40 26.11
N SER A 321 10.56 15.61 26.54
CA SER A 321 9.22 15.94 27.02
C SER A 321 8.19 15.99 25.88
N GLU A 322 6.90 15.84 26.22
CA GLU A 322 5.82 15.84 25.23
C GLU A 322 5.52 17.25 24.72
N ILE A 323 5.25 17.38 23.42
CA ILE A 323 4.78 18.65 22.84
C ILE A 323 3.27 18.75 23.05
N PRO A 324 2.76 19.78 23.76
CA PRO A 324 1.33 19.97 23.99
C PRO A 324 0.52 19.98 22.69
N ASN A 325 -0.71 19.47 22.76
CA ASN A 325 -1.66 19.42 21.64
C ASN A 325 -1.15 18.71 20.38
N THR A 326 -0.12 17.87 20.49
CA THR A 326 0.43 17.13 19.37
C THR A 326 0.09 15.65 19.51
N ALA A 327 -0.69 15.12 18.58
CA ALA A 327 -0.97 13.69 18.51
C ALA A 327 -0.02 13.00 17.52
N GLY A 328 0.50 11.85 17.93
CA GLY A 328 1.18 10.93 17.03
C GLY A 328 0.24 10.30 16.00
N GLY A 329 0.79 9.46 15.15
CA GLY A 329 0.02 8.65 14.20
C GLY A 329 0.56 7.23 14.16
N THR A 330 -0.25 6.28 13.71
CA THR A 330 0.22 4.91 13.44
C THR A 330 -0.09 4.51 12.03
N PHE A 331 0.84 3.81 11.39
CA PHE A 331 0.63 3.20 10.09
C PHE A 331 1.32 1.83 10.04
N THR A 332 0.91 0.96 9.13
CA THR A 332 1.50 -0.38 9.00
C THR A 332 2.44 -0.45 7.81
N VAL A 333 3.56 -1.14 7.97
CA VAL A 333 4.53 -1.39 6.89
C VAL A 333 4.96 -2.86 6.87
N PRO A 334 5.38 -3.39 5.70
CA PRO A 334 6.03 -4.68 5.62
C PRO A 334 7.28 -4.75 6.52
N TYR A 335 7.51 -5.90 7.15
CA TYR A 335 8.81 -6.23 7.76
C TYR A 335 9.95 -6.04 6.74
N GLY A 336 11.05 -5.46 7.18
CA GLY A 336 12.23 -5.12 6.36
C GLY A 336 12.16 -3.75 5.68
N THR A 337 10.99 -3.09 5.68
CA THR A 337 10.84 -1.73 5.11
C THR A 337 11.85 -0.78 5.74
N LYS A 338 12.53 0.02 4.92
CA LYS A 338 13.31 1.17 5.39
C LYS A 338 12.43 2.41 5.22
N LEU A 339 12.15 3.09 6.32
CA LEU A 339 11.36 4.33 6.28
C LEU A 339 12.24 5.50 5.85
N ASP A 340 11.84 6.12 4.74
CA ASP A 340 12.38 7.38 4.23
C ASP A 340 11.29 8.45 4.29
N LEU A 341 11.03 8.94 5.50
CA LEU A 341 10.02 9.96 5.76
C LEU A 341 10.70 11.31 5.90
N THR A 342 10.27 12.30 5.10
CA THR A 342 10.76 13.67 5.22
C THR A 342 10.13 14.34 6.45
N PRO A 343 10.93 14.75 7.45
CA PRO A 343 10.41 15.48 8.61
C PRO A 343 9.81 16.83 8.21
N ALA A 344 8.76 17.26 8.90
CA ALA A 344 8.29 18.64 8.81
C ALA A 344 9.35 19.56 9.41
N LYS A 345 9.76 20.62 8.66
CA LYS A 345 10.77 21.58 9.15
C LYS A 345 10.31 22.34 10.39
N THR A 346 9.00 22.58 10.47
CA THR A 346 8.34 23.28 11.56
C THR A 346 7.10 22.52 11.97
N LEU A 347 6.86 22.42 13.27
CA LEU A 347 5.62 21.93 13.86
C LEU A 347 5.10 23.03 14.78
N TYR A 348 4.02 23.69 14.40
CA TYR A 348 3.62 24.98 15.02
C TYR A 348 4.80 25.97 15.00
N ASP A 349 5.21 26.49 16.16
CA ASP A 349 6.36 27.41 16.33
C ASP A 349 7.66 26.69 16.72
N TYR A 350 7.67 25.35 16.66
CA TYR A 350 8.82 24.53 17.02
C TYR A 350 9.65 24.15 15.78
N GLU A 351 10.97 24.21 15.89
CA GLU A 351 11.90 23.89 14.82
C GLU A 351 12.40 22.45 14.93
N PHE A 352 12.41 21.72 13.81
CA PHE A 352 12.92 20.35 13.76
C PHE A 352 14.41 20.27 14.10
N ILE A 353 14.77 19.32 14.95
CA ILE A 353 16.16 19.05 15.35
C ILE A 353 16.67 17.75 14.75
N LYS A 354 16.00 16.64 15.07
CA LYS A 354 16.44 15.30 14.70
C LYS A 354 15.27 14.32 14.70
N VAL A 355 15.52 13.15 14.14
CA VAL A 355 14.56 12.04 14.15
C VAL A 355 15.27 10.74 14.51
N ASP A 356 14.68 10.00 15.44
CA ASP A 356 15.11 8.66 15.80
C ASP A 356 14.19 7.63 15.15
N GLY A 357 14.74 6.49 14.73
CA GLY A 357 13.97 5.36 14.18
C GLY A 357 13.80 5.33 12.66
N LEU A 358 14.31 6.32 11.91
CA LEU A 358 14.35 6.28 10.43
C LEU A 358 15.57 5.51 9.89
N ASN A 359 15.53 5.20 8.59
CA ASN A 359 16.64 4.63 7.81
C ASN A 359 17.18 3.27 8.27
N LYS A 360 16.48 2.60 9.20
CA LYS A 360 16.75 1.22 9.60
C LYS A 360 15.64 0.30 9.08
N PRO A 361 15.96 -0.93 8.67
CA PRO A 361 14.95 -1.93 8.36
C PRO A 361 14.06 -2.18 9.58
N ILE A 362 12.74 -2.09 9.40
CA ILE A 362 11.77 -2.40 10.45
C ILE A 362 11.71 -3.92 10.63
N VAL A 363 12.26 -4.45 11.72
CA VAL A 363 12.34 -5.90 11.98
C VAL A 363 11.68 -6.32 13.30
N SER A 364 10.97 -5.42 13.96
CA SER A 364 10.34 -5.66 15.25
C SER A 364 8.97 -4.98 15.36
N ASP A 365 8.08 -5.60 16.13
CA ASP A 365 6.75 -5.06 16.38
C ASP A 365 6.78 -3.80 17.25
N GLY A 366 5.92 -2.83 16.92
CA GLY A 366 5.77 -1.59 17.69
C GLY A 366 6.93 -0.61 17.54
N THR A 367 7.58 -0.57 16.38
CA THR A 367 8.67 0.39 16.14
C THR A 367 8.15 1.82 16.27
N VAL A 368 8.84 2.64 17.05
CA VAL A 368 8.50 4.06 17.26
C VAL A 368 9.51 4.94 16.52
N VAL A 369 9.01 5.83 15.67
CA VAL A 369 9.78 6.92 15.06
C VAL A 369 9.48 8.19 15.85
N THR A 370 10.51 8.79 16.42
CA THR A 370 10.36 9.99 17.27
C THR A 370 11.01 11.19 16.59
N TYR A 371 10.20 12.21 16.29
CA TYR A 371 10.67 13.49 15.78
C TYR A 371 10.85 14.47 16.93
N TYR A 372 12.03 15.08 17.01
CA TYR A 372 12.38 16.04 18.05
C TYR A 372 12.35 17.47 17.51
N TYR A 373 11.74 18.36 18.27
CA TYR A 373 11.66 19.78 17.97
C TYR A 373 12.16 20.61 19.16
N LYS A 374 12.55 21.85 18.90
CA LYS A 374 12.87 22.84 19.95
C LYS A 374 11.99 24.07 19.83
N ASN A 375 11.77 24.76 20.95
CA ASN A 375 11.14 26.06 20.90
C ASN A 375 12.09 27.09 20.27
N LYS A 376 11.61 27.78 19.24
CA LYS A 376 12.36 28.86 18.60
C LYS A 376 12.63 30.04 19.55
N ASN A 377 11.80 30.17 20.58
CA ASN A 377 11.78 31.29 21.53
C ASN A 377 12.06 30.84 22.97
N GLU A 378 12.78 29.73 23.20
CA GLU A 378 12.99 29.25 24.57
C GLU A 378 13.75 30.29 25.41
N GLU A 379 13.02 30.99 26.27
CA GLU A 379 13.54 31.74 27.42
C GLU A 379 14.24 30.73 28.32
N HIS A 380 15.56 30.69 28.25
CA HIS A 380 16.35 30.03 29.27
C HIS A 380 16.25 30.87 30.56
N THR A 381 16.16 30.20 31.70
CA THR A 381 16.27 30.89 33.00
C THR A 381 17.67 31.47 33.12
N HIS A 382 17.75 32.78 33.36
CA HIS A 382 19.03 33.46 33.51
C HIS A 382 19.74 33.00 34.79
N ASN A 383 20.73 32.12 34.66
CA ASN A 383 21.70 31.84 35.73
C ASN A 383 22.76 32.95 35.70
N LEU A 384 22.59 33.94 36.58
CA LEU A 384 23.34 35.18 36.58
C LEU A 384 24.47 35.20 37.60
N THR A 385 25.68 35.54 37.14
CA THR A 385 26.83 35.79 38.00
C THR A 385 27.16 37.28 38.02
N LEU A 386 27.28 37.87 39.21
CA LEU A 386 27.63 39.28 39.38
C LEU A 386 29.11 39.52 39.06
N VAL A 387 29.36 40.49 38.18
CA VAL A 387 30.67 41.09 37.94
C VAL A 387 30.71 42.46 38.61
N ALA A 388 31.56 42.60 39.64
CA ALA A 388 31.71 43.85 40.37
C ALA A 388 32.28 44.98 39.49
N ALA A 389 31.88 46.21 39.79
CA ALA A 389 32.40 47.40 39.14
C ALA A 389 33.91 47.55 39.35
N LYS A 390 34.63 48.04 38.35
CA LYS A 390 36.06 48.38 38.43
C LYS A 390 36.26 49.80 37.95
N ALA A 391 36.97 50.61 38.72
CA ALA A 391 37.30 51.98 38.31
C ALA A 391 38.22 51.99 37.09
N ALA A 392 38.04 52.96 36.19
CA ALA A 392 38.96 53.18 35.09
C ALA A 392 40.34 53.60 35.62
N THR A 393 41.39 53.10 34.98
CA THR A 393 42.77 53.49 35.24
C THR A 393 43.36 54.18 33.99
N CYS A 394 44.55 54.76 34.08
CA CYS A 394 45.20 55.43 32.95
C CYS A 394 45.41 54.53 31.72
N THR A 395 45.32 53.20 31.86
CA THR A 395 45.58 52.22 30.79
C THR A 395 44.44 51.24 30.56
N THR A 396 43.35 51.30 31.32
CA THR A 396 42.25 50.31 31.22
C THR A 396 40.92 50.98 31.54
N ALA A 397 39.94 50.84 30.65
CA ALA A 397 38.59 51.28 30.89
C ALA A 397 37.99 50.55 32.10
N GLY A 398 37.22 51.27 32.91
CA GLY A 398 36.48 50.69 34.01
C GLY A 398 35.27 49.90 33.53
N ASN A 399 34.51 49.34 34.46
CA ASN A 399 33.19 48.81 34.18
C ASN A 399 32.22 49.17 35.31
N SER A 400 30.96 49.37 34.96
CA SER A 400 29.85 49.36 35.89
C SER A 400 29.62 47.93 36.41
N ALA A 401 28.91 47.77 37.53
CA ALA A 401 28.53 46.43 37.99
C ALA A 401 27.47 45.84 37.05
N TYR A 402 27.65 44.60 36.60
CA TYR A 402 26.72 43.92 35.69
C TYR A 402 26.66 42.42 35.99
N TYR A 403 25.64 41.74 35.49
CA TYR A 403 25.47 40.30 35.61
C TYR A 403 25.72 39.63 34.27
N THR A 404 26.40 38.48 34.25
CA THR A 404 26.57 37.64 33.05
C THR A 404 25.69 36.41 33.16
N CYS A 405 25.02 36.05 32.06
CA CYS A 405 24.26 34.80 32.01
C CYS A 405 25.06 33.66 31.38
N ASP A 406 25.21 32.56 32.12
CA ASP A 406 25.93 31.35 31.65
C ASP A 406 25.23 30.62 30.48
N GLY A 407 23.96 30.95 30.22
CA GLY A 407 23.13 30.30 29.19
C GLY A 407 23.00 31.06 27.86
N CYS A 408 23.34 32.36 27.81
CA CYS A 408 23.18 33.15 26.57
C CYS A 408 24.27 34.18 26.28
N ASP A 409 25.34 34.23 27.08
CA ASP A 409 26.47 35.17 26.92
C ASP A 409 26.09 36.68 26.93
N LYS A 410 24.85 37.01 27.30
CA LYS A 410 24.35 38.38 27.46
C LYS A 410 24.68 38.97 28.83
N TRP A 411 24.57 40.30 28.93
CA TRP A 411 24.82 41.06 30.17
C TRP A 411 23.56 41.76 30.64
N PHE A 412 23.40 41.86 31.96
CA PHE A 412 22.20 42.44 32.58
C PHE A 412 22.57 43.43 33.68
N ALA A 413 21.76 44.47 33.84
CA ALA A 413 21.94 45.47 34.90
C ALA A 413 21.47 44.99 36.27
N ASP A 414 20.65 43.94 36.31
CA ASP A 414 19.97 43.48 37.52
C ASP A 414 20.09 41.96 37.72
N ALA A 415 19.91 41.53 38.98
CA ALA A 415 20.03 40.14 39.40
C ALA A 415 18.86 39.24 38.93
N THR A 416 17.83 39.82 38.33
CA THR A 416 16.66 39.08 37.81
C THR A 416 16.72 38.87 36.29
N GLY A 417 17.71 39.46 35.61
CA GLY A 417 17.89 39.32 34.15
C GLY A 417 16.83 40.06 33.34
N SER A 418 16.17 41.06 33.93
CA SER A 418 15.06 41.76 33.28
C SER A 418 15.53 42.94 32.41
N VAL A 419 16.72 43.47 32.65
CA VAL A 419 17.28 44.62 31.93
C VAL A 419 18.60 44.24 31.27
N GLU A 420 18.54 43.86 29.99
CA GLU A 420 19.73 43.59 29.17
C GLU A 420 20.52 44.87 28.90
N ILE A 421 21.85 44.79 28.98
CA ILE A 421 22.77 45.87 28.63
C ILE A 421 23.73 45.41 27.53
N THR A 422 24.06 46.32 26.62
CA THR A 422 25.01 46.08 25.51
C THR A 422 26.35 46.77 25.73
N ASP A 423 26.48 47.57 26.78
CA ASP A 423 27.71 48.25 27.21
C ASP A 423 27.96 47.99 28.69
N LYS A 424 29.22 47.75 29.04
CA LYS A 424 29.68 47.44 30.41
C LYS A 424 30.34 48.65 31.08
N THR A 425 30.64 49.70 30.31
CA THR A 425 31.50 50.81 30.74
C THR A 425 30.75 51.89 31.51
#